data_AF-A0A0D3KLX9-F1
#
_entry.id   AF-A0A0D3KLX9-F1
#
_cell.length_a   1.000
_cell.length_b   1.000
_cell.length_c   1.000
_cell.angle_alpha   90.00
_cell.angle_beta   90.00
_cell.angle_gamma   90.00
#
_symmetry.space_group_name_H-M   'P 1'
#
loop_
_entity.id
_entity.type
_entity.pdbx_description
1 polymer ?
#
loop_
_entity_poly.entity_id
_entity_poly.type
_entity_poly.pdbx_seq_one_letter_code
_entity_poly.pdbx_strand_id
1 'polypeptide(L)'
;MVATIQAGRAQNNFFSGDDDIVRSRSDGPQVAGCLLDKVSAIVEEGGIASFANDLLVDLAACCTKPAPAGGAACVEALSSAYSAIGSLGGLPGFARPKPGVGAGFVVGNLIAAARSRLGDGGGTARAEELLTLCGEAQPGECGVRVRTATGGDDDDNEKGEL
;
A
#
# COMPACT_ATOMS: atom_id res chain seq x y z
N MET A 1 -2.80 -16.24 0.21
CA MET A 1 -1.62 -15.83 1.00
C MET A 1 -1.91 -15.77 2.49
N VAL A 2 -2.90 -15.01 2.98
CA VAL A 2 -3.21 -14.89 4.43
C VAL A 2 -3.36 -16.24 5.15
N ALA A 3 -4.14 -17.18 4.60
CA ALA A 3 -4.30 -18.51 5.18
C ALA A 3 -2.97 -19.29 5.27
N THR A 4 -2.07 -19.10 4.32
CA THR A 4 -0.73 -19.72 4.30
C THR A 4 0.13 -19.16 5.43
N ILE A 5 0.09 -17.85 5.66
CA ILE A 5 0.78 -17.18 6.76
C ILE A 5 0.22 -17.67 8.11
N GLN A 6 -1.09 -17.69 8.27
CA GLN A 6 -1.75 -18.15 9.50
C GLN A 6 -1.49 -19.63 9.80
N ALA A 7 -1.30 -20.46 8.76
CA ALA A 7 -0.90 -21.86 8.90
C ALA A 7 0.60 -22.06 9.18
N GLY A 8 1.40 -20.99 9.31
CA GLY A 8 2.85 -21.07 9.52
C GLY A 8 3.64 -21.56 8.30
N ARG A 9 3.04 -21.51 7.12
CA ARG A 9 3.62 -22.01 5.85
C ARG A 9 4.24 -20.90 4.99
N ALA A 10 4.11 -19.65 5.42
CA ALA A 10 4.74 -18.47 4.82
C ALA A 10 5.16 -17.50 5.93
N GLN A 11 6.13 -16.63 5.65
CA GLN A 11 6.58 -15.63 6.62
C GLN A 11 5.46 -14.63 6.92
N ASN A 12 5.34 -14.23 8.18
CA ASN A 12 4.44 -13.15 8.60
C ASN A 12 5.21 -11.84 8.67
N ASN A 13 5.29 -11.13 7.54
CA ASN A 13 5.98 -9.84 7.42
C ASN A 13 5.11 -8.67 7.91
N PHE A 14 4.29 -8.89 8.95
CA PHE A 14 3.46 -7.83 9.51
C PHE A 14 4.38 -6.79 10.14
N PHE A 15 4.36 -5.58 9.59
CA PHE A 15 5.09 -4.45 10.10
C PHE A 15 4.17 -3.23 9.98
N SER A 16 3.90 -2.55 11.09
CA SER A 16 2.93 -1.46 11.16
C SER A 16 3.53 -0.06 10.94
N GLY A 17 4.77 -0.02 10.45
CA GLY A 17 5.69 1.10 10.71
C GLY A 17 6.31 0.95 12.10
N ASP A 18 7.38 1.68 12.36
CA ASP A 18 7.82 1.87 13.75
C ASP A 18 6.75 2.71 14.50
N ASP A 19 7.04 3.17 15.71
CA ASP A 19 6.18 4.12 16.43
C ASP A 19 6.02 5.49 15.68
N ASP A 20 6.58 5.59 14.47
CA ASP A 20 6.55 6.73 13.57
C ASP A 20 5.32 6.78 12.66
N ILE A 21 4.58 5.68 12.42
CA ILE A 21 3.32 5.70 11.63
C ILE A 21 2.07 5.63 12.52
N VAL A 22 2.02 4.71 13.49
CA VAL A 22 0.85 4.56 14.38
C VAL A 22 1.26 4.49 15.83
N ARG A 23 0.54 5.23 16.69
CA ARG A 23 0.81 5.28 18.13
C ARG A 23 0.02 4.23 18.91
N SER A 24 -1.16 3.88 18.40
CA SER A 24 -2.03 2.93 19.09
C SER A 24 -1.58 1.49 18.86
N ARG A 25 -1.65 0.68 19.92
CA ARG A 25 -1.40 -0.77 19.88
C ARG A 25 -2.66 -1.60 19.59
N SER A 26 -3.83 -0.97 19.40
CA SER A 26 -5.04 -1.69 19.02
C SER A 26 -4.98 -2.21 17.58
N ASP A 27 -5.67 -3.32 17.31
CA ASP A 27 -5.54 -4.03 16.03
C ASP A 27 -5.90 -3.18 14.81
N GLY A 28 -6.93 -2.33 14.89
CA GLY A 28 -7.32 -1.43 13.79
C GLY A 28 -6.19 -0.50 13.35
N PRO A 29 -5.70 0.39 14.24
CA PRO A 29 -4.54 1.23 13.99
C PRO A 29 -3.29 0.45 13.57
N GLN A 30 -3.01 -0.71 14.17
CA GLN A 30 -1.86 -1.53 13.77
C GLN A 30 -1.99 -2.02 12.31
N VAL A 31 -3.19 -2.47 11.89
CA VAL A 31 -3.44 -2.82 10.48
C VAL A 31 -3.35 -1.58 9.59
N ALA A 32 -3.90 -0.43 10.02
CA ALA A 32 -3.78 0.82 9.26
C ALA A 32 -2.32 1.23 9.05
N GLY A 33 -1.50 1.16 10.10
CA GLY A 33 -0.06 1.41 10.02
C GLY A 33 0.63 0.47 9.04
N CYS A 34 0.27 -0.82 9.06
CA CYS A 34 0.82 -1.79 8.11
C CYS A 34 0.49 -1.44 6.66
N LEU A 35 -0.73 -0.99 6.38
CA LEU A 35 -1.11 -0.55 5.05
C LEU A 35 -0.38 0.71 4.61
N LEU A 36 -0.20 1.67 5.52
CA LEU A 36 0.51 2.92 5.26
C LEU A 36 2.01 2.70 5.05
N ASP A 37 2.62 1.76 5.77
CA ASP A 37 3.98 1.29 5.51
C ASP A 37 4.13 0.79 4.06
N LYS A 38 3.19 -0.03 3.58
CA LYS A 38 3.20 -0.48 2.17
C LYS A 38 2.94 0.64 1.17
N VAL A 39 2.17 1.67 1.54
CA VAL A 39 2.06 2.89 0.72
C VAL A 39 3.44 3.56 0.60
N SER A 40 4.17 3.70 1.71
CA SER A 40 5.54 4.25 1.71
C SER A 40 6.46 3.46 0.78
N ALA A 41 6.50 2.13 0.92
CA ALA A 41 7.31 1.26 0.08
C ALA A 41 6.97 1.37 -1.42
N ILE A 42 5.69 1.53 -1.76
CA ILE A 42 5.28 1.73 -3.16
C ILE A 42 5.76 3.07 -3.69
N VAL A 43 5.53 4.15 -2.93
CA VAL A 43 5.73 5.53 -3.39
C VAL A 43 7.21 5.92 -3.37
N GLU A 44 7.93 5.53 -2.32
CA GLU A 44 9.28 6.03 -2.04
C GLU A 44 10.37 5.07 -2.54
N GLU A 45 10.07 3.77 -2.59
CA GLU A 45 11.04 2.73 -2.97
C GLU A 45 10.70 2.06 -4.32
N GLY A 46 9.59 2.47 -4.95
CA GLY A 46 9.13 1.90 -6.21
C GLY A 46 8.76 0.42 -6.08
N GLY A 47 8.24 -0.02 -4.92
CA GLY A 47 8.13 -1.44 -4.56
C GLY A 47 7.39 -2.34 -5.56
N ILE A 48 6.46 -1.80 -6.35
CA ILE A 48 5.80 -2.56 -7.43
C ILE A 48 6.79 -2.93 -8.54
N ALA A 49 7.72 -2.04 -8.90
CA ALA A 49 8.73 -2.32 -9.92
C ALA A 49 9.91 -3.12 -9.36
N SER A 50 10.26 -2.88 -8.09
CA SER A 50 11.48 -3.40 -7.48
C SER A 50 11.30 -4.78 -6.81
N PHE A 51 10.17 -5.01 -6.11
CA PHE A 51 9.99 -6.18 -5.24
C PHE A 51 8.51 -6.61 -5.11
N ALA A 52 7.77 -6.66 -6.23
CA ALA A 52 6.34 -6.96 -6.24
C ALA A 52 5.94 -8.24 -5.48
N ASN A 53 6.74 -9.30 -5.58
CA ASN A 53 6.44 -10.56 -4.89
C ASN A 53 6.45 -10.39 -3.36
N ASP A 54 7.46 -9.71 -2.83
CA ASP A 54 7.62 -9.49 -1.40
C ASP A 54 6.53 -8.53 -0.90
N LEU A 55 6.22 -7.49 -1.70
CA LEU A 55 5.13 -6.58 -1.43
C LEU A 55 3.76 -7.28 -1.31
N LEU A 56 3.51 -8.36 -2.08
CA LEU A 56 2.29 -9.16 -1.93
C LEU A 56 2.26 -9.94 -0.61
N VAL A 57 3.38 -10.53 -0.20
CA VAL A 57 3.48 -11.25 1.08
C VAL A 57 3.23 -10.29 2.24
N ASP A 58 3.86 -9.13 2.18
CA ASP A 58 3.73 -8.03 3.14
C ASP A 58 2.29 -7.51 3.22
N LEU A 59 1.66 -7.23 2.09
CA LEU A 59 0.27 -6.79 2.05
C LEU A 59 -0.68 -7.83 2.63
N ALA A 60 -0.44 -9.11 2.36
CA ALA A 60 -1.21 -10.19 2.97
C ALA A 60 -0.98 -10.28 4.48
N ALA A 61 0.24 -10.03 4.95
CA ALA A 61 0.58 -10.03 6.36
C ALA A 61 -0.27 -9.00 7.14
N CYS A 62 -0.54 -7.83 6.56
CA CYS A 62 -1.41 -6.80 7.16
C CYS A 62 -2.81 -7.31 7.54
N CYS A 63 -3.33 -8.35 6.88
CA CYS A 63 -4.65 -8.92 7.18
C CYS A 63 -4.64 -10.11 8.15
N THR A 64 -3.50 -10.45 8.76
CA THR A 64 -3.39 -11.63 9.64
C THR A 64 -3.99 -11.44 11.02
N LYS A 65 -4.24 -10.20 11.44
CA LYS A 65 -4.88 -9.86 12.72
C LYS A 65 -6.34 -10.36 12.79
N PRO A 66 -6.91 -10.55 13.99
CA PRO A 66 -8.32 -10.92 14.14
C PRO A 66 -9.29 -9.88 13.58
N ALA A 67 -10.54 -10.31 13.37
CA ALA A 67 -11.64 -9.40 13.08
C ALA A 67 -11.91 -8.44 14.26
N PRO A 68 -12.40 -7.21 14.01
CA PRO A 68 -12.83 -6.69 12.70
C PRO A 68 -11.70 -6.07 11.85
N ALA A 69 -10.51 -5.87 12.42
CA ALA A 69 -9.43 -5.15 11.74
C ALA A 69 -8.79 -5.95 10.59
N GLY A 70 -8.57 -7.26 10.81
CA GLY A 70 -7.99 -8.18 9.82
C GLY A 70 -9.00 -9.21 9.28
N GLY A 71 -8.50 -10.39 8.92
CA GLY A 71 -9.30 -11.50 8.45
C GLY A 71 -10.01 -11.25 7.10
N ALA A 72 -11.17 -11.88 6.91
CA ALA A 72 -11.86 -11.89 5.62
C ALA A 72 -12.24 -10.50 5.09
N ALA A 73 -12.69 -9.59 5.96
CA ALA A 73 -13.05 -8.23 5.57
C ALA A 73 -11.84 -7.42 5.09
N CYS A 74 -10.66 -7.65 5.69
CA CYS A 74 -9.41 -7.06 5.22
C CYS A 74 -8.99 -7.64 3.87
N VAL A 75 -9.05 -8.96 3.72
CA VAL A 75 -8.73 -9.62 2.44
C VAL A 75 -9.63 -9.12 1.31
N GLU A 76 -10.92 -8.99 1.55
CA GLU A 76 -11.88 -8.50 0.57
C GLU A 76 -11.55 -7.07 0.14
N ALA A 77 -11.33 -6.18 1.10
CA ALA A 77 -11.00 -4.78 0.84
C ALA A 77 -9.69 -4.59 0.05
N LEU A 78 -8.70 -5.48 0.24
CA LEU A 78 -7.39 -5.39 -0.40
C LEU A 78 -7.26 -6.23 -1.67
N SER A 79 -8.27 -7.04 -2.03
CA SER A 79 -8.22 -7.99 -3.14
C SER A 79 -7.85 -7.33 -4.49
N SER A 80 -8.40 -6.15 -4.75
CA SER A 80 -8.14 -5.37 -5.96
C SER A 80 -6.72 -4.81 -5.99
N ALA A 81 -6.23 -4.28 -4.87
CA ALA A 81 -4.86 -3.78 -4.75
C ALA A 81 -3.83 -4.92 -4.89
N TYR A 82 -4.08 -6.05 -4.23
CA TYR A 82 -3.25 -7.25 -4.32
C TYR A 82 -3.14 -7.77 -5.76
N SER A 83 -4.27 -7.85 -6.46
CA SER A 83 -4.29 -8.27 -7.87
C SER A 83 -3.56 -7.28 -8.77
N ALA A 84 -3.71 -5.98 -8.53
CA ALA A 84 -3.05 -4.94 -9.29
C ALA A 84 -1.52 -4.95 -9.09
N ILE A 85 -1.02 -5.16 -7.87
CA ILE A 85 0.43 -5.30 -7.61
C ILE A 85 1.02 -6.45 -8.41
N GLY A 86 0.41 -7.64 -8.35
CA GLY A 86 0.92 -8.80 -9.10
C GLY A 86 0.87 -8.59 -10.62
N SER A 87 -0.19 -7.93 -11.12
CA SER A 87 -0.33 -7.60 -12.54
C SER A 87 0.73 -6.59 -13.01
N LEU A 88 0.92 -5.52 -12.25
CA LEU A 88 1.87 -4.44 -12.57
C LEU A 88 3.33 -4.89 -12.43
N GLY A 89 3.62 -5.75 -11.45
CA GLY A 89 4.94 -6.36 -11.27
C GLY A 89 5.25 -7.49 -12.26
N GLY A 90 4.33 -7.83 -13.17
CA GLY A 90 4.54 -8.89 -14.16
C GLY A 90 4.68 -10.29 -13.56
N LEU A 91 4.08 -10.55 -12.40
CA LEU A 91 4.25 -11.81 -11.69
C LEU A 91 3.45 -12.95 -12.37
N PRO A 92 3.98 -14.19 -12.39
CA PRO A 92 3.24 -15.34 -12.87
C PRO A 92 1.92 -15.56 -12.11
N GLY A 93 0.88 -15.97 -12.83
CA GLY A 93 -0.45 -16.24 -12.24
C GLY A 93 -1.34 -15.01 -12.06
N PHE A 94 -0.85 -13.81 -12.37
CA PHE A 94 -1.67 -12.60 -12.44
C PHE A 94 -2.00 -12.23 -13.89
N ALA A 95 -3.16 -11.60 -14.09
CA ALA A 95 -3.54 -11.08 -15.39
C ALA A 95 -2.66 -9.87 -15.76
N ARG A 96 -2.62 -9.52 -17.05
CA ARG A 96 -2.03 -8.24 -17.45
C ARG A 96 -2.84 -7.06 -16.88
N PRO A 97 -2.18 -5.96 -16.49
CA PRO A 97 -2.88 -4.80 -15.96
C PRO A 97 -3.84 -4.24 -17.02
N LYS A 98 -5.06 -3.90 -16.60
CA LYS A 98 -6.03 -3.22 -17.45
C LYS A 98 -5.55 -1.79 -17.74
N PRO A 99 -5.90 -1.19 -18.88
CA PRO A 99 -5.64 0.22 -19.13
C PRO A 99 -6.16 1.09 -17.97
N GLY A 100 -5.34 2.05 -17.52
CA GLY A 100 -5.66 2.93 -16.39
C GLY A 100 -5.36 2.36 -15.01
N VAL A 101 -5.01 1.07 -14.88
CA VAL A 101 -4.53 0.52 -13.60
C VAL A 101 -3.03 0.76 -13.49
N GLY A 102 -2.63 1.57 -12.50
CA GLY A 102 -1.23 1.89 -12.19
C GLY A 102 -0.97 1.91 -10.69
N ALA A 103 0.20 2.40 -10.26
CA ALA A 103 0.56 2.46 -8.84
C ALA A 103 -0.42 3.31 -8.01
N GLY A 104 -0.95 4.38 -8.60
CA GLY A 104 -2.02 5.19 -8.01
C GLY A 104 -3.28 4.40 -7.66
N PHE A 105 -3.67 3.45 -8.50
CA PHE A 105 -4.80 2.56 -8.20
C PHE A 105 -4.54 1.76 -6.92
N VAL A 106 -3.33 1.20 -6.78
CA VAL A 106 -2.93 0.44 -5.58
C VAL A 106 -2.93 1.35 -4.35
N VAL A 107 -2.21 2.48 -4.42
CA VAL A 107 -2.06 3.42 -3.29
C VAL A 107 -3.41 3.95 -2.81
N GLY A 108 -4.30 4.36 -3.72
CA GLY A 108 -5.62 4.85 -3.36
C GLY A 108 -6.47 3.81 -2.61
N ASN A 109 -6.40 2.53 -3.02
CA ASN A 109 -7.10 1.44 -2.33
C ASN A 109 -6.50 1.18 -0.94
N LEU A 110 -5.16 1.21 -0.80
CA LEU A 110 -4.50 1.01 0.49
C LEU A 110 -4.83 2.14 1.47
N ILE A 111 -4.79 3.40 1.03
CA ILE A 111 -5.15 4.57 1.85
C ILE A 111 -6.61 4.49 2.30
N ALA A 112 -7.54 4.13 1.41
CA ALA A 112 -8.94 3.96 1.79
C ALA A 112 -9.13 2.86 2.84
N ALA A 113 -8.42 1.74 2.68
CA ALA A 113 -8.43 0.66 3.65
C ALA A 113 -7.78 1.05 5.00
N ALA A 114 -6.73 1.88 4.98
CA ALA A 114 -6.10 2.40 6.19
C ALA A 114 -7.01 3.38 6.95
N ARG A 115 -7.65 4.33 6.24
CA ARG A 115 -8.58 5.31 6.83
C ARG A 115 -9.70 4.65 7.63
N SER A 116 -10.29 3.58 7.09
CA SER A 116 -11.37 2.85 7.76
C SER A 116 -10.94 2.10 9.03
N ARG A 117 -9.63 1.99 9.30
CA ARG A 117 -9.06 1.21 10.42
C ARG A 117 -8.32 2.06 11.45
N LEU A 118 -7.80 3.21 11.06
CA LEU A 118 -6.96 4.05 11.92
C LEU A 118 -7.74 4.64 13.09
N GLY A 119 -9.01 5.02 12.88
CA GLY A 119 -9.83 5.72 13.88
C GLY A 119 -9.26 7.09 14.29
N ASP A 120 -9.96 7.77 15.19
CA ASP A 120 -9.53 9.08 15.68
C ASP A 120 -8.27 8.96 16.56
N GLY A 121 -7.25 9.77 16.29
CA GLY A 121 -6.03 9.85 17.11
C GLY A 121 -5.09 8.64 17.03
N GLY A 122 -5.33 7.69 16.13
CA GLY A 122 -4.50 6.49 15.95
C GLY A 122 -3.17 6.73 15.21
N GLY A 123 -3.11 7.78 14.38
CA GLY A 123 -1.98 8.10 13.51
C GLY A 123 -0.97 9.07 14.10
N THR A 124 0.22 9.09 13.50
CA THR A 124 1.25 10.13 13.65
C THR A 124 1.14 11.18 12.54
N ALA A 125 2.00 12.20 12.58
CA ALA A 125 2.15 13.16 11.47
C ALA A 125 2.54 12.47 10.15
N ARG A 126 3.34 11.40 10.23
CA ARG A 126 3.70 10.61 9.05
C ARG A 126 2.51 9.85 8.48
N ALA A 127 1.65 9.28 9.33
CA ALA A 127 0.40 8.69 8.85
C ALA A 127 -0.48 9.74 8.18
N GLU A 128 -0.60 10.94 8.74
CA GLU A 128 -1.36 12.04 8.13
C GLU A 128 -0.80 12.43 6.76
N GLU A 129 0.52 12.58 6.64
CA GLU A 129 1.19 12.84 5.35
C GLU A 129 0.82 11.78 4.31
N LEU A 130 1.02 10.50 4.63
CA LEU A 130 0.72 9.38 3.72
C LEU A 130 -0.77 9.33 3.35
N LEU A 131 -1.65 9.61 4.30
CA LEU A 131 -3.10 9.63 4.07
C LEU A 131 -3.54 10.76 3.15
N THR A 132 -2.75 11.84 3.01
CA THR A 132 -3.06 12.98 2.13
C THR A 132 -2.49 12.85 0.71
N LEU A 133 -1.69 11.81 0.42
CA LEU A 133 -1.06 11.61 -0.90
C LEU A 133 -2.04 11.62 -2.08
N CYS A 134 -3.26 11.13 -1.87
CA CYS A 134 -4.31 11.12 -2.90
C CYS A 134 -5.27 12.31 -2.83
N GLY A 135 -5.09 13.23 -1.87
CA GLY A 135 -6.04 14.32 -1.61
C GLY A 135 -7.46 13.80 -1.42
N GLU A 136 -8.39 14.38 -2.18
CA GLU A 136 -9.82 14.02 -2.24
C GLU A 136 -10.14 12.99 -3.34
N ALA A 137 -9.14 12.45 -4.05
CA ALA A 137 -9.37 11.50 -5.14
C ALA A 137 -10.05 10.21 -4.66
N GLN A 138 -10.90 9.64 -5.51
CA GLN A 138 -11.54 8.36 -5.23
C GLN A 138 -10.50 7.22 -5.24
N PRO A 139 -10.74 6.11 -4.51
CA PRO A 139 -9.90 4.93 -4.59
C PRO A 139 -9.82 4.44 -6.05
N GLY A 140 -8.61 4.43 -6.62
CA GLY A 140 -8.40 4.08 -8.03
C GLY A 140 -7.94 5.24 -8.91
N GLU A 141 -8.14 6.48 -8.48
CA GLU A 141 -7.84 7.70 -9.26
C GLU A 141 -6.69 8.52 -8.66
N CYS A 142 -5.95 7.94 -7.71
CA CYS A 142 -4.87 8.63 -7.03
C CYS A 142 -3.73 8.98 -8.00
N GLY A 143 -3.49 10.27 -8.23
CA GLY A 143 -2.44 10.78 -9.11
C GLY A 143 -1.03 10.80 -8.50
N VAL A 144 -0.72 9.89 -7.56
CA VAL A 144 0.55 9.90 -6.83
C VAL A 144 1.73 9.63 -7.77
N ARG A 145 2.82 10.40 -7.59
CA ARG A 145 4.09 10.13 -8.26
C ARG A 145 4.88 9.10 -7.45
N VAL A 146 5.31 8.03 -8.10
CA VAL A 146 6.19 7.01 -7.51
C VAL A 146 7.64 7.36 -7.86
N ARG A 147 8.54 7.34 -6.89
CA ARG A 147 9.98 7.45 -7.14
C ARG A 147 10.42 6.25 -7.97
N THR A 148 10.98 6.49 -9.14
CA THR A 148 11.54 5.44 -9.99
C THR A 148 12.81 4.90 -9.34
N ALA A 149 13.02 3.58 -9.41
CA ALA A 149 14.21 2.90 -8.89
C ALA A 149 15.52 3.33 -9.58
N THR A 150 15.42 4.11 -10.66
CA THR A 150 16.53 4.84 -11.26
C THR A 150 16.36 6.31 -10.91
N GLY A 151 17.23 6.81 -10.02
CA GLY A 151 17.36 8.24 -9.80
C GLY A 151 17.75 8.90 -11.12
N GLY A 152 16.85 9.71 -11.62
CA GLY A 152 17.02 10.60 -12.75
C GLY A 152 15.92 11.64 -12.61
N ASP A 153 16.28 12.78 -12.04
CA ASP A 153 15.48 13.98 -12.12
C ASP A 153 15.21 14.27 -13.60
N ASP A 154 14.01 13.96 -14.09
CA ASP A 154 13.48 14.58 -15.30
C ASP A 154 12.95 15.98 -14.92
N ASP A 155 13.85 16.80 -14.37
CA ASP A 155 13.77 18.26 -14.49
C ASP A 155 14.32 18.59 -15.87
N ASP A 156 13.47 18.55 -16.89
CA ASP A 156 13.78 19.21 -18.15
C ASP A 156 12.49 19.66 -18.86
N ASN A 157 12.36 20.99 -18.93
CA ASN A 157 12.23 21.73 -20.19
C ASN A 157 11.10 22.78 -20.18
N GLU A 158 11.19 23.76 -19.28
CA GLU A 158 10.59 25.08 -19.52
C GLU A 158 11.56 25.87 -20.43
N LYS A 159 11.50 25.63 -21.75
CA LYS A 159 12.08 26.56 -22.73
C LYS A 159 11.21 27.81 -22.81
N GLY A 160 11.56 28.81 -22.01
CA GLY A 160 11.24 30.19 -22.32
C GLY A 160 12.26 30.74 -23.31
N GLU A 161 11.95 30.69 -24.60
CA GLU A 161 12.62 31.51 -25.61
C GLU A 161 12.12 32.96 -25.49
N LEU A 162 13.05 33.89 -25.23
CA LEU A 162 12.96 35.32 -25.55
C LEU A 162 14.27 35.74 -26.24
#